data_AF-A0AAV4A719-F1
#
_entry.id   AF-A0AAV4A719-F1
#
_cell.length_a   1.000
_cell.length_b   1.000
_cell.length_c   1.000
_cell.angle_alpha   90.00
_cell.angle_beta   90.00
_cell.angle_gamma   90.00
#
_symmetry.space_group_name_H-M   'P 1'
#
loop_
_entity.id
_entity.type
_entity.pdbx_description
1 polymer ?
#
loop_
_entity_poly.entity_id
_entity_poly.type
_entity_poly.pdbx_seq_one_letter_code
_entity_poly.pdbx_strand_id
1 'polypeptide(L)'
;MKIREIALKLEILKRTVHEIIHDTLGYRKVSARWDPKMLTEDHKFQRVEISQRLLQRCQQDNGDEDTTHIGVGPGGDFQANNNLFENLITGDELGLPENQLVFTTAEEDGQDDNGHGRDFVAPRKWKKVEKDDCSGEFNHTQGPVLEEFKSCSRPVDFFLKFFDRTLEENIVFQTNLYAQQKQRVVTPITLQDLRGFLGINVVMKYHVLPSYTHYWSSEPDLGVEIVASTMTKSRFQALLSNLHVNNEANATENDKLWKLRPLIDRLDLNFGKLWHTEKEKGQLFCE
;
A
#
# COMPACT_ATOMS: atom_id res chain seq x y z
N MET A 1 24.08 8.12 16.79
CA MET A 1 25.52 8.11 17.14
C MET A 1 26.06 6.71 16.90
N LYS A 2 27.12 6.54 16.09
CA LYS A 2 27.67 5.22 15.75
C LYS A 2 28.70 4.78 16.81
N ILE A 3 28.84 3.46 17.05
CA ILE A 3 29.83 2.90 18.00
C ILE A 3 31.25 3.43 17.73
N ARG A 4 31.62 3.60 16.45
CA ARG A 4 32.93 4.17 16.05
C ARG A 4 33.13 5.63 16.49
N GLU A 5 32.07 6.42 16.53
CA GLU A 5 32.14 7.84 16.95
C GLU A 5 32.33 7.95 18.46
N ILE A 6 31.73 7.03 19.22
CA ILE A 6 31.91 6.91 20.67
C ILE A 6 33.35 6.47 20.98
N ALA A 7 33.85 5.46 20.27
CA ALA A 7 35.22 4.98 20.40
C ALA A 7 36.26 6.09 20.14
N LEU A 8 36.05 6.90 19.10
CA LEU A 8 36.93 8.04 18.79
C LEU A 8 36.85 9.16 19.84
N LYS A 9 35.65 9.47 20.34
CA LYS A 9 35.48 10.52 21.37
C LYS A 9 36.05 10.14 22.73
N LEU A 10 36.06 8.84 23.04
CA LEU A 10 36.51 8.31 24.33
C LEU A 10 37.92 7.70 24.25
N GLU A 11 38.57 7.74 23.08
CA GLU A 11 39.90 7.17 22.80
C GLU A 11 40.06 5.69 23.24
N ILE A 12 38.98 4.93 23.20
CA ILE A 12 38.95 3.50 23.56
C ILE A 12 38.68 2.62 22.35
N LEU A 13 39.09 1.35 22.45
CA LEU A 13 38.88 0.38 21.39
C LEU A 13 37.39 0.18 21.11
N LYS A 14 37.04 0.11 19.82
CA LYS A 14 35.67 -0.13 19.34
C LYS A 14 35.03 -1.38 19.97
N ARG A 15 35.84 -2.44 20.20
CA ARG A 15 35.40 -3.68 20.85
C ARG A 15 34.91 -3.43 22.28
N THR A 16 35.70 -2.69 23.06
CA THR A 16 35.35 -2.32 24.45
C THR A 16 34.07 -1.49 24.52
N VAL A 17 33.87 -0.56 23.58
CA VAL A 17 32.61 0.20 23.50
C VAL A 17 31.42 -0.71 23.20
N HIS A 18 31.59 -1.68 22.30
CA HIS A 18 30.54 -2.63 21.97
C HIS A 18 30.17 -3.49 23.18
N GLU A 19 31.16 -4.06 23.88
CA GLU A 19 30.97 -4.87 25.08
C GLU A 19 30.25 -4.09 26.19
N ILE A 20 30.63 -2.82 26.42
CA ILE A 20 29.98 -1.99 27.43
C ILE A 20 28.51 -1.70 27.03
N ILE A 21 28.26 -1.28 25.79
CA ILE A 21 26.90 -0.88 25.36
C ILE A 21 25.98 -2.10 25.28
N HIS A 22 26.44 -3.19 24.69
CA HIS A 22 25.63 -4.38 24.46
C HIS A 22 25.55 -5.29 25.68
N ASP A 23 26.69 -5.66 26.27
CA ASP A 23 26.76 -6.73 27.27
C ASP A 23 26.64 -6.21 28.72
N THR A 24 27.21 -5.03 29.02
CA THR A 24 27.12 -4.45 30.37
C THR A 24 25.83 -3.66 30.58
N LEU A 25 25.48 -2.81 29.61
CA LEU A 25 24.32 -1.91 29.71
C LEU A 25 23.05 -2.46 29.05
N GLY A 26 23.16 -3.53 28.26
CA GLY A 26 22.01 -4.18 27.62
C GLY A 26 21.33 -3.34 26.52
N TYR A 27 21.97 -2.26 26.05
CA TYR A 27 21.39 -1.43 24.99
C TYR A 27 21.44 -2.16 23.66
N ARG A 28 20.30 -2.17 22.97
CA ARG A 28 20.19 -2.68 21.60
C ARG A 28 19.97 -1.54 20.61
N LYS A 29 20.39 -1.77 19.38
CA LYS A 29 20.10 -0.83 18.28
C LYS A 29 18.60 -0.85 18.02
N VAL A 30 17.95 0.29 18.19
CA VAL A 30 16.56 0.51 17.80
C VAL A 30 16.57 1.37 16.54
N SER A 31 15.81 0.98 15.52
CA SER A 31 15.58 1.84 14.36
C SER A 31 14.67 2.99 14.77
N ALA A 32 15.01 4.21 14.35
CA ALA A 32 14.08 5.32 14.46
C ALA A 32 12.83 4.99 13.64
N ARG A 33 11.65 5.20 14.22
CA ARG A 33 10.38 5.10 13.48
C ARG A 33 10.10 6.45 12.83
N TRP A 34 9.61 6.40 11.60
CA TRP A 34 9.17 7.60 10.90
C TRP A 34 7.93 8.17 11.57
N ASP A 35 8.01 9.43 12.00
CA ASP A 35 6.85 10.21 12.39
C ASP A 35 6.40 11.04 11.16
N PRO A 36 5.19 10.82 10.63
CA PRO A 36 4.70 11.48 9.43
C PRO A 36 4.75 13.02 9.47
N LYS A 37 4.75 13.63 10.66
CA LYS A 37 4.83 15.10 10.82
C LYS A 37 5.38 15.48 12.20
N MET A 38 6.36 16.39 12.22
CA MET A 38 6.75 17.06 13.47
C MET A 38 5.57 17.90 13.98
N LEU A 39 4.96 17.45 15.08
CA LEU A 39 3.82 18.13 15.70
C LEU A 39 4.29 19.44 16.34
N THR A 40 3.55 20.52 16.08
CA THR A 40 3.64 21.76 16.86
C THR A 40 3.14 21.49 18.28
N GLU A 41 3.49 22.35 19.23
CA GLU A 41 3.03 22.21 20.62
C GLU A 41 1.49 22.21 20.71
N ASP A 42 0.81 23.02 19.89
CA ASP A 42 -0.65 23.04 19.83
C ASP A 42 -1.24 21.70 19.36
N HIS A 43 -0.64 21.06 18.35
CA HIS A 43 -1.07 19.73 17.91
C HIS A 43 -0.84 18.66 18.98
N LYS A 44 0.23 18.76 19.76
CA LYS A 44 0.49 17.84 20.88
C LYS A 44 -0.55 18.04 21.98
N PHE A 45 -0.85 19.29 22.33
CA PHE A 45 -1.85 19.64 23.32
C PHE A 45 -3.23 19.08 22.93
N GLN A 46 -3.69 19.37 21.72
CA GLN A 46 -4.98 18.88 21.20
C GLN A 46 -5.04 17.35 21.18
N ARG A 47 -3.96 16.67 20.76
CA ARG A 47 -3.92 15.20 20.75
C ARG A 47 -4.02 14.60 22.14
N VAL A 48 -3.37 15.21 23.14
CA VAL A 48 -3.46 14.77 24.53
C VAL A 48 -4.86 15.02 25.08
N GLU A 49 -5.44 16.19 24.83
CA GLU A 49 -6.79 16.54 25.27
C GLU A 49 -7.86 15.58 24.69
N ILE A 50 -7.79 15.30 23.39
CA ILE A 50 -8.69 14.35 22.73
C ILE A 50 -8.52 12.95 23.32
N SER A 51 -7.28 12.51 23.51
CA SER A 51 -6.98 11.19 24.06
C SER A 51 -7.50 11.04 25.50
N GLN A 52 -7.38 12.08 26.33
CA GLN A 52 -7.93 12.12 27.68
C GLN A 52 -9.46 12.08 27.69
N ARG A 53 -10.10 12.82 26.77
CA ARG A 53 -11.56 12.82 26.62
C ARG A 53 -12.09 11.45 26.18
N LEU A 54 -11.41 10.78 25.26
CA LEU A 54 -11.75 9.43 24.81
C LEU A 54 -11.54 8.39 25.93
N LEU A 55 -10.47 8.52 26.70
CA LEU A 55 -10.21 7.66 27.85
C LEU A 55 -11.31 7.79 28.92
N GLN A 56 -11.76 9.02 29.21
CA GLN A 56 -12.85 9.25 30.16
C GLN A 56 -14.16 8.58 29.72
N ARG A 57 -14.48 8.61 28.43
CA ARG A 57 -15.65 7.91 27.88
C ARG A 57 -15.52 6.40 28.01
N CYS A 58 -14.38 5.84 27.63
CA CYS A 58 -14.10 4.40 27.77
C CYS A 58 -14.17 3.93 29.24
N GLN A 59 -13.76 4.77 30.19
CA GLN A 59 -13.86 4.48 31.63
C GLN A 59 -15.29 4.59 32.16
N GLN A 60 -16.14 5.41 31.54
CA GLN A 60 -17.56 5.53 31.88
C GLN A 60 -18.37 4.37 31.28
N ASP A 61 -18.00 3.89 30.09
CA ASP A 61 -18.69 2.80 29.39
C ASP A 61 -18.32 1.40 29.91
N ASN A 62 -17.27 1.26 30.72
CA ASN A 62 -16.94 0.00 31.42
C ASN A 62 -17.94 -0.37 32.55
N GLY A 63 -19.08 0.32 32.65
CA GLY A 63 -20.14 0.08 33.62
C GLY A 63 -21.36 -0.71 33.11
N ASP A 64 -21.55 -0.83 31.80
CA ASP A 64 -22.77 -1.44 31.23
C ASP A 64 -22.46 -2.76 30.50
N GLU A 65 -22.11 -3.79 31.28
CA GLU A 65 -22.49 -5.15 30.92
C GLU A 65 -24.01 -5.27 31.11
N ASP A 66 -24.79 -5.02 30.06
CA ASP A 66 -26.12 -5.62 29.96
C ASP A 66 -26.38 -6.20 28.57
N THR A 67 -26.37 -7.52 28.55
CA THR A 67 -26.91 -8.39 27.52
C THR A 67 -28.40 -8.10 27.30
N THR A 68 -28.85 -7.81 26.08
CA THR A 68 -30.13 -8.34 25.55
C THR A 68 -30.35 -8.05 24.06
N HIS A 69 -30.20 -9.11 23.26
CA HIS A 69 -31.23 -9.68 22.37
C HIS A 69 -32.05 -8.79 21.38
N ILE A 70 -31.97 -9.22 20.11
CA ILE A 70 -32.98 -9.23 19.00
C ILE A 70 -33.02 -7.97 18.09
N GLY A 71 -32.94 -8.06 16.75
CA GLY A 71 -33.31 -9.19 15.91
C GLY A 71 -32.73 -9.20 14.49
N VAL A 72 -32.42 -10.41 14.06
CA VAL A 72 -32.31 -10.79 12.66
C VAL A 72 -33.74 -10.92 12.12
N GLY A 73 -34.12 -10.00 11.23
CA GLY A 73 -35.34 -10.09 10.40
C GLY A 73 -35.00 -10.57 8.98
N PRO A 74 -35.92 -11.26 8.28
CA PRO A 74 -35.60 -12.13 7.16
C PRO A 74 -35.45 -11.37 5.83
N GLY A 75 -34.59 -11.92 4.97
CA GLY A 75 -34.60 -11.83 3.49
C GLY A 75 -35.28 -10.61 2.87
N GLY A 76 -34.52 -9.54 2.69
CA GLY A 76 -34.76 -8.59 1.61
C GLY A 76 -33.57 -8.68 0.66
N ASP A 77 -33.84 -8.92 -0.63
CA ASP A 77 -32.86 -8.82 -1.69
C ASP A 77 -32.27 -7.39 -1.72
N PHE A 78 -31.19 -7.18 -0.97
CA PHE A 78 -30.41 -5.97 -1.05
C PHE A 78 -29.60 -6.06 -2.34
N GLN A 79 -30.12 -5.43 -3.39
CA GLN A 79 -29.30 -5.08 -4.55
C GLN A 79 -28.17 -4.18 -4.04
N ALA A 80 -27.00 -4.80 -3.85
CA ALA A 80 -25.77 -4.09 -3.54
C ALA A 80 -25.63 -2.94 -4.54
N ASN A 81 -25.33 -1.75 -4.04
CA ASN A 81 -25.01 -0.63 -4.90
C ASN A 81 -23.64 -0.92 -5.51
N ASN A 82 -23.65 -1.59 -6.67
CA ASN A 82 -22.50 -2.14 -7.38
C ASN A 82 -21.55 -1.09 -7.95
N ASN A 83 -21.71 0.17 -7.53
CA ASN A 83 -21.10 1.32 -8.12
C ASN A 83 -19.98 1.90 -7.26
N LEU A 84 -19.45 1.23 -6.21
CA LEU A 84 -18.34 1.81 -5.43
C LEU A 84 -17.19 2.24 -6.34
N PHE A 85 -16.75 1.36 -7.23
CA PHE A 85 -15.64 1.61 -8.13
C PHE A 85 -15.93 2.75 -9.11
N GLU A 86 -17.17 2.86 -9.54
CA GLU A 86 -17.66 3.91 -10.44
C GLU A 86 -17.82 5.25 -9.69
N ASN A 87 -18.35 5.22 -8.47
CA ASN A 87 -18.72 6.39 -7.66
C ASN A 87 -17.54 6.99 -6.88
N LEU A 88 -16.50 6.20 -6.54
CA LEU A 88 -15.28 6.72 -5.90
C LEU A 88 -14.50 7.69 -6.79
N ILE A 89 -14.83 7.67 -8.07
CA ILE A 89 -14.01 8.19 -9.16
C ILE A 89 -14.73 9.34 -9.87
N THR A 90 -16.06 9.41 -9.77
CA THR A 90 -16.82 10.64 -10.00
C THR A 90 -16.68 11.49 -8.75
N GLY A 91 -15.61 12.30 -8.70
CA GLY A 91 -15.50 13.35 -7.70
C GLY A 91 -16.68 14.30 -7.82
N ASP A 92 -17.62 14.22 -6.87
CA ASP A 92 -18.31 15.43 -6.44
C ASP A 92 -17.31 16.20 -5.56
N GLU A 93 -16.97 17.40 -6.01
CA GLU A 93 -16.01 18.31 -5.40
C GLU A 93 -16.42 18.67 -3.97
N LEU A 94 -15.91 17.93 -2.97
CA LEU A 94 -15.73 18.50 -1.63
C LEU A 94 -14.45 19.33 -1.65
N GLY A 95 -14.63 20.62 -1.95
CA GLY A 95 -13.58 21.62 -2.06
C GLY A 95 -12.69 21.70 -0.84
N LEU A 96 -11.54 21.02 -0.91
CA LEU A 96 -10.42 21.19 0.01
C LEU A 96 -9.14 21.44 -0.80
N PRO A 97 -8.28 22.37 -0.33
CA PRO A 97 -7.27 22.99 -1.17
C PRO A 97 -6.16 22.03 -1.58
N GLU A 98 -5.81 22.08 -2.86
CA GLU A 98 -4.60 21.49 -3.43
C GLU A 98 -3.35 22.07 -2.75
N ASN A 99 -2.60 21.22 -2.06
CA ASN A 99 -1.13 21.11 -2.17
C ASN A 99 -0.56 20.30 -0.99
N GLN A 100 -0.24 19.03 -1.25
CA GLN A 100 0.98 18.31 -0.83
C GLN A 100 0.75 16.80 -0.98
N LEU A 101 0.92 16.29 -2.19
CA LEU A 101 1.06 14.86 -2.43
C LEU A 101 2.52 14.57 -2.77
N VAL A 102 3.23 13.95 -1.83
CA VAL A 102 4.53 13.32 -2.09
C VAL A 102 4.34 11.83 -1.86
N PHE A 103 4.40 11.06 -2.95
CA PHE A 103 4.41 9.61 -2.95
C PHE A 103 5.78 9.11 -2.49
N THR A 104 5.84 8.06 -1.66
CA THR A 104 7.08 7.31 -1.41
C THR A 104 6.81 5.81 -1.50
N THR A 105 7.50 5.16 -2.42
CA THR A 105 7.60 3.70 -2.58
C THR A 105 8.36 3.07 -1.42
N ALA A 106 7.92 1.90 -0.98
CA ALA A 106 8.61 1.08 0.02
C ALA A 106 9.74 0.28 -0.66
N GLU A 107 10.96 0.46 -0.18
CA GLU A 107 12.09 -0.44 -0.45
C GLU A 107 12.12 -1.50 0.66
N GLU A 108 12.02 -2.77 0.27
CA GLU A 108 12.34 -3.92 1.12
C GLU A 108 13.74 -4.41 0.75
N ASP A 109 14.71 -4.26 1.66
CA ASP A 109 16.03 -4.89 1.54
C ASP A 109 16.12 -6.13 2.45
N GLY A 110 16.31 -7.28 1.80
CA GLY A 110 16.71 -8.55 2.39
C GLY A 110 18.23 -8.63 2.60
N GLN A 111 18.61 -9.58 3.45
CA GLN A 111 19.89 -9.65 4.17
C GLN A 111 20.88 -10.68 3.57
N ASP A 112 22.18 -10.31 3.55
CA ASP A 112 23.45 -11.08 3.73
C ASP A 112 23.68 -12.40 2.94
N ASP A 113 24.86 -12.88 2.50
CA ASP A 113 26.29 -12.53 2.54
C ASP A 113 27.01 -13.45 1.51
N ASN A 114 28.16 -13.05 0.98
CA ASN A 114 29.31 -13.94 0.73
C ASN A 114 30.45 -13.12 0.09
N GLY A 115 31.52 -12.98 0.88
CA GLY A 115 32.69 -12.17 0.55
C GLY A 115 33.41 -12.63 -0.71
N HIS A 116 33.99 -11.67 -1.42
CA HIS A 116 35.31 -11.66 -2.03
C HIS A 116 35.70 -10.18 -2.18
N GLY A 117 36.98 -9.87 -1.97
CA GLY A 117 37.51 -8.53 -1.73
C GLY A 117 36.97 -7.44 -2.66
N ARG A 118 36.59 -6.30 -2.10
CA ARG A 118 36.26 -5.09 -2.86
C ARG A 118 37.05 -3.92 -2.34
N ASP A 119 37.66 -3.22 -3.28
CA ASP A 119 38.31 -1.93 -3.10
C ASP A 119 37.44 -0.97 -2.29
N PHE A 120 38.09 -0.08 -1.54
CA PHE A 120 37.45 0.99 -0.76
C PHE A 120 36.60 1.88 -1.68
N VAL A 121 35.34 1.54 -1.88
CA VAL A 121 34.35 2.45 -2.48
C VAL A 121 33.97 3.46 -1.40
N ALA A 122 34.35 4.72 -1.61
CA ALA A 122 33.97 5.81 -0.71
C ALA A 122 32.44 5.83 -0.52
N PRO A 123 31.94 6.13 0.70
CA PRO A 123 30.50 6.10 0.97
C PRO A 123 29.78 7.07 0.02
N ARG A 124 28.80 6.54 -0.73
CA ARG A 124 27.89 7.34 -1.56
C ARG A 124 27.30 8.46 -0.70
N LYS A 125 27.64 9.71 -1.02
CA LYS A 125 27.04 10.90 -0.42
C LYS A 125 25.91 11.35 -1.33
N TRP A 126 24.67 11.10 -0.91
CA TRP A 126 23.51 11.67 -1.56
C TRP A 126 23.55 13.19 -1.41
N LYS A 127 23.64 13.91 -2.52
CA LYS A 127 23.52 15.36 -2.58
C LYS A 127 22.14 15.68 -3.13
N LYS A 128 21.40 16.55 -2.45
CA LYS A 128 20.16 17.10 -2.99
C LYS A 128 20.53 17.87 -4.26
N VAL A 129 20.09 17.38 -5.41
CA VAL A 129 20.15 18.14 -6.66
C VAL A 129 19.15 19.27 -6.49
N GLU A 130 19.62 20.52 -6.56
CA GLU A 130 18.70 21.65 -6.66
C GLU A 130 17.90 21.45 -7.95
N LYS A 131 16.57 21.48 -7.85
CA LYS A 131 15.72 21.38 -9.04
C LYS A 131 16.13 22.54 -9.93
N ASP A 132 16.80 22.23 -11.04
CA ASP A 132 16.81 23.14 -12.15
C ASP A 132 15.34 23.28 -12.55
N ASP A 133 14.83 24.51 -12.55
CA ASP A 133 13.47 24.83 -12.97
C ASP A 133 13.36 24.73 -14.50
N CYS A 134 14.01 23.70 -15.07
CA CYS A 134 13.85 23.30 -16.45
C CYS A 134 12.54 22.55 -16.55
N SER A 135 11.43 23.28 -16.51
CA SER A 135 10.30 22.93 -17.37
C SER A 135 10.77 23.08 -18.81
N GLY A 136 11.58 22.12 -19.28
CA GLY A 136 11.82 21.95 -20.70
C GLY A 136 10.45 21.87 -21.37
N GLU A 137 10.30 22.54 -22.52
CA GLU A 137 9.09 22.41 -23.32
C GLU A 137 8.78 20.92 -23.48
N PHE A 138 7.56 20.51 -23.12
CA PHE A 138 7.12 19.14 -23.27
C PHE A 138 7.24 18.76 -24.74
N ASN A 139 8.29 18.00 -25.07
CA ASN A 139 8.45 17.47 -26.41
C ASN A 139 7.41 16.35 -26.57
N HIS A 140 6.50 16.47 -27.54
CA HIS A 140 5.43 15.51 -27.83
C HIS A 140 5.92 14.07 -28.16
N THR A 141 7.21 13.79 -28.01
CA THR A 141 7.85 12.48 -28.19
C THR A 141 7.66 11.54 -27.01
N GLN A 142 7.22 12.04 -25.85
CA GLN A 142 6.98 11.24 -24.64
C GLN A 142 5.55 11.46 -24.17
N GLY A 143 4.97 10.48 -23.48
CA GLY A 143 3.65 10.64 -22.84
C GLY A 143 2.61 9.60 -23.22
N PRO A 144 1.35 9.80 -22.79
CA PRO A 144 0.28 8.84 -23.02
C PRO A 144 -0.09 8.75 -24.50
N VAL A 145 -0.41 7.55 -24.96
CA VAL A 145 -0.95 7.32 -26.30
C VAL A 145 -2.41 7.80 -26.32
N LEU A 146 -2.63 9.08 -26.62
CA LEU A 146 -3.93 9.76 -26.47
C LEU A 146 -5.11 9.03 -27.15
N GLU A 147 -4.86 8.38 -28.29
CA GLU A 147 -5.86 7.57 -28.99
C GLU A 147 -6.47 6.46 -28.12
N GLU A 148 -5.65 5.82 -27.28
CA GLU A 148 -6.10 4.74 -26.40
C GLU A 148 -7.01 5.25 -25.27
N PHE A 149 -7.00 6.55 -24.99
CA PHE A 149 -7.75 7.18 -23.89
C PHE A 149 -8.95 8.03 -24.36
N LYS A 150 -9.21 8.11 -25.67
CA LYS A 150 -10.32 8.93 -26.21
C LYS A 150 -11.70 8.58 -25.66
N SER A 151 -11.92 7.31 -25.30
CA SER A 151 -13.18 6.84 -24.73
C SER A 151 -13.25 6.94 -23.21
N CYS A 152 -12.19 7.40 -22.55
CA CYS A 152 -12.11 7.47 -21.10
C CYS A 152 -12.67 8.81 -20.62
N SER A 153 -13.57 8.77 -19.65
CA SER A 153 -14.24 9.96 -19.11
C SER A 153 -14.12 10.04 -17.59
N ARG A 154 -14.12 8.88 -16.93
CA ARG A 154 -14.01 8.72 -15.49
C ARG A 154 -12.60 8.22 -15.16
N PRO A 155 -11.97 8.62 -14.03
CA PRO A 155 -10.68 8.07 -13.61
C PRO A 155 -10.59 6.52 -13.61
N VAL A 156 -11.72 5.82 -13.48
CA VAL A 156 -11.81 4.35 -13.54
C VAL A 156 -11.49 3.82 -14.94
N ASP A 157 -11.97 4.53 -15.96
CA ASP A 157 -11.73 4.18 -17.35
C ASP A 157 -10.24 4.20 -17.66
N PHE A 158 -9.51 5.16 -17.07
CA PHE A 158 -8.06 5.26 -17.22
C PHE A 158 -7.35 4.13 -16.46
N PHE A 159 -7.74 3.86 -15.21
CA PHE A 159 -7.18 2.76 -14.42
C PHE A 159 -7.34 1.41 -15.14
N LEU A 160 -8.53 1.12 -15.67
CA LEU A 160 -8.85 -0.12 -16.37
C LEU A 160 -8.15 -0.27 -17.73
N LYS A 161 -7.48 0.78 -18.25
CA LYS A 161 -6.57 0.61 -19.40
C LYS A 161 -5.31 -0.14 -18.98
N PHE A 162 -4.76 0.18 -17.82
CA PHE A 162 -3.57 -0.48 -17.28
C PHE A 162 -3.93 -1.81 -16.62
N PHE A 163 -4.99 -1.81 -15.82
CA PHE A 163 -5.51 -2.99 -15.14
C PHE A 163 -6.64 -3.63 -15.97
N ASP A 164 -6.27 -4.13 -17.14
CA ASP A 164 -7.25 -4.55 -18.14
C ASP A 164 -8.03 -5.81 -17.76
N ARG A 165 -9.08 -6.07 -18.54
CA ARG A 165 -9.98 -7.21 -18.31
C ARG A 165 -9.27 -8.56 -18.32
N THR A 166 -8.25 -8.76 -19.15
CA THR A 166 -7.51 -10.03 -19.17
C THR A 166 -6.76 -10.25 -17.87
N LEU A 167 -6.16 -9.19 -17.33
CA LEU A 167 -5.51 -9.23 -16.03
C LEU A 167 -6.51 -9.51 -14.91
N GLU A 168 -7.65 -8.80 -14.89
CA GLU A 168 -8.71 -9.03 -13.90
C GLU A 168 -9.21 -10.47 -13.93
N GLU A 169 -9.51 -11.00 -15.12
CA GLU A 169 -10.00 -12.37 -15.31
C GLU A 169 -8.96 -13.41 -14.88
N ASN A 170 -7.67 -13.16 -15.12
CA ASN A 170 -6.60 -14.03 -14.65
C ASN A 170 -6.56 -14.08 -13.12
N ILE A 171 -6.61 -12.94 -12.44
CA ILE A 171 -6.59 -12.86 -10.97
C ILE A 171 -7.80 -13.58 -10.38
N VAL A 172 -9.00 -13.35 -10.95
CA VAL A 172 -10.23 -14.05 -10.53
C VAL A 172 -10.08 -15.56 -10.68
N PHE A 173 -9.62 -16.01 -11.83
CA PHE A 173 -9.44 -17.43 -12.12
C PHE A 173 -8.44 -18.09 -11.16
N GLN A 174 -7.27 -17.48 -10.97
CA GLN A 174 -6.21 -18.04 -10.13
C GLN A 174 -6.59 -18.04 -8.64
N THR A 175 -7.28 -16.99 -8.18
CA THR A 175 -7.81 -16.92 -6.80
C THR A 175 -8.82 -18.06 -6.53
N ASN A 176 -9.74 -18.30 -7.46
CA ASN A 176 -10.72 -19.39 -7.33
C ASN A 176 -10.05 -20.77 -7.42
N LEU A 177 -9.09 -20.94 -8.34
CA LEU A 177 -8.33 -22.17 -8.48
C LEU A 177 -7.57 -22.50 -7.19
N TYR A 178 -6.91 -21.51 -6.59
CA TYR A 178 -6.20 -21.68 -5.31
C TYR A 178 -7.15 -22.09 -4.18
N ALA A 179 -8.31 -21.42 -4.06
CA ALA A 179 -9.31 -21.77 -3.06
C ALA A 179 -9.76 -23.23 -3.18
N GLN A 180 -9.99 -23.70 -4.41
CA GLN A 180 -10.33 -25.10 -4.69
C GLN A 180 -9.19 -26.06 -4.34
N GLN A 181 -7.96 -25.77 -4.76
CA GLN A 181 -6.78 -26.59 -4.47
C GLN A 181 -6.50 -26.72 -2.98
N LYS A 182 -6.74 -25.67 -2.19
CA LYS A 182 -6.57 -25.65 -0.74
C LYS A 182 -7.83 -26.07 0.03
N GLN A 183 -8.87 -26.54 -0.67
CA GLN A 183 -10.13 -26.98 -0.09
C GLN A 183 -10.74 -25.93 0.86
N ARG A 184 -10.62 -24.65 0.49
CA ARG A 184 -11.21 -23.54 1.25
C ARG A 184 -12.72 -23.57 1.10
N VAL A 185 -13.45 -23.46 2.20
CA VAL A 185 -14.91 -23.30 2.20
C VAL A 185 -15.23 -21.82 1.97
N VAL A 186 -15.06 -21.36 0.73
CA VAL A 186 -15.34 -19.99 0.30
C VAL A 186 -16.12 -19.99 -1.00
N THR A 187 -17.09 -19.08 -1.12
CA THR A 187 -17.80 -18.88 -2.39
C THR A 187 -16.81 -18.36 -3.45
N PRO A 188 -16.84 -18.87 -4.71
CA PRO A 188 -16.02 -18.33 -5.78
C PRO A 188 -16.18 -16.82 -5.92
N ILE A 189 -15.09 -16.13 -6.22
CA ILE A 189 -15.07 -14.70 -6.46
C ILE A 189 -15.40 -14.40 -7.92
N THR A 190 -15.98 -13.23 -8.15
CA THR A 190 -16.31 -12.68 -9.46
C THR A 190 -15.42 -11.48 -9.78
N LEU A 191 -15.47 -10.99 -11.02
CA LEU A 191 -14.84 -9.70 -11.39
C LEU A 191 -15.35 -8.55 -10.52
N GLN A 192 -16.62 -8.59 -10.16
CA GLN A 192 -17.24 -7.58 -9.31
C GLN A 192 -16.67 -7.60 -7.89
N ASP A 193 -16.48 -8.80 -7.31
CA ASP A 193 -15.81 -8.95 -6.01
C ASP A 193 -14.39 -8.38 -6.05
N LEU A 194 -13.63 -8.67 -7.11
CA LEU A 194 -12.27 -8.15 -7.30
C LEU A 194 -12.26 -6.62 -7.38
N ARG A 195 -13.15 -6.02 -8.18
CA ARG A 195 -13.26 -4.55 -8.30
C ARG A 195 -13.68 -3.89 -7.00
N GLY A 196 -14.63 -4.48 -6.28
CA GLY A 196 -15.02 -4.01 -4.95
C GLY A 196 -13.84 -4.07 -3.97
N PHE A 197 -13.05 -5.14 -4.02
CA PHE A 197 -11.87 -5.29 -3.16
C PHE A 197 -10.81 -4.23 -3.47
N LEU A 198 -10.50 -4.00 -4.74
CA LEU A 198 -9.58 -2.95 -5.17
C LEU A 198 -10.08 -1.56 -4.77
N GLY A 199 -11.37 -1.27 -5.00
CA GLY A 199 -12.00 -0.01 -4.61
C GLY A 199 -11.90 0.25 -3.10
N ILE A 200 -12.16 -0.76 -2.26
CA ILE A 200 -12.00 -0.64 -0.80
C ILE A 200 -10.54 -0.39 -0.42
N ASN A 201 -9.57 -1.04 -1.06
CA ASN A 201 -8.15 -0.77 -0.80
C ASN A 201 -7.75 0.66 -1.18
N VAL A 202 -8.35 1.24 -2.23
CA VAL A 202 -8.17 2.66 -2.58
C VAL A 202 -8.78 3.56 -1.51
N VAL A 203 -10.01 3.28 -1.01
CA VAL A 203 -10.62 4.01 0.11
C VAL A 203 -9.73 3.99 1.35
N MET A 204 -9.29 2.81 1.75
CA MET A 204 -8.43 2.61 2.92
C MET A 204 -7.09 3.34 2.81
N LYS A 205 -6.63 3.63 1.57
CA LYS A 205 -5.39 4.34 1.33
C LYS A 205 -5.45 5.82 1.69
N TYR A 206 -6.55 6.51 1.39
CA TYR A 206 -6.69 7.94 1.68
C TYR A 206 -7.49 8.24 2.95
N HIS A 207 -8.39 7.35 3.35
CA HIS A 207 -9.13 7.43 4.60
C HIS A 207 -8.60 6.34 5.52
N VAL A 208 -7.71 6.64 6.47
CA VAL A 208 -7.03 5.64 7.31
C VAL A 208 -7.66 5.56 8.69
N LEU A 209 -8.14 4.39 9.09
CA LEU A 209 -8.65 4.12 10.44
C LEU A 209 -7.64 3.29 11.27
N PRO A 210 -7.73 3.32 12.62
CA PRO A 210 -6.82 2.55 13.49
C PRO A 210 -6.80 1.04 13.21
N SER A 211 -7.90 0.50 12.71
CA SER A 211 -8.02 -0.89 12.26
C SER A 211 -8.83 -0.93 10.97
N TYR A 212 -8.42 -1.76 10.00
CA TYR A 212 -9.21 -1.99 8.79
C TYR A 212 -10.58 -2.60 9.10
N THR A 213 -10.76 -3.20 10.28
CA THR A 213 -12.06 -3.74 10.67
C THR A 213 -13.08 -2.64 10.99
N HIS A 214 -12.63 -1.44 11.34
CA HIS A 214 -13.49 -0.32 11.72
C HIS A 214 -14.31 0.23 10.56
N TYR A 215 -13.89 0.03 9.30
CA TYR A 215 -14.69 0.45 8.14
C TYR A 215 -16.05 -0.27 8.05
N TRP A 216 -16.18 -1.42 8.73
CA TRP A 216 -17.42 -2.18 8.89
C TRP A 216 -18.04 -2.06 10.29
N SER A 217 -17.61 -1.07 11.08
CA SER A 217 -18.21 -0.80 12.39
C SER A 217 -19.64 -0.28 12.24
N SER A 218 -20.49 -0.58 13.21
CA SER A 218 -21.79 0.08 13.39
C SER A 218 -21.69 1.44 14.08
N GLU A 219 -20.54 1.75 14.68
CA GLU A 219 -20.31 3.01 15.39
C GLU A 219 -20.30 4.20 14.42
N PRO A 220 -21.06 5.28 14.69
CA PRO A 220 -21.21 6.41 13.76
C PRO A 220 -19.92 7.15 13.42
N ASP A 221 -18.90 7.07 14.28
CA ASP A 221 -17.60 7.74 14.10
C ASP A 221 -16.53 6.85 13.45
N LEU A 222 -16.83 5.56 13.24
CA LEU A 222 -15.90 4.58 12.67
C LEU A 222 -16.42 3.96 11.37
N GLY A 223 -17.72 3.66 11.31
CA GLY A 223 -18.34 2.97 10.19
C GLY A 223 -18.24 3.78 8.90
N VAL A 224 -17.83 3.13 7.82
CA VAL A 224 -17.75 3.75 6.50
C VAL A 224 -18.76 3.07 5.58
N GLU A 225 -19.93 3.68 5.43
CA GLU A 225 -21.06 3.11 4.70
C GLU A 225 -20.69 2.66 3.28
N ILE A 226 -19.87 3.46 2.59
CA ILE A 226 -19.43 3.13 1.23
C ILE A 226 -18.64 1.82 1.19
N VAL A 227 -17.84 1.52 2.21
CA VAL A 227 -17.09 0.26 2.32
C VAL A 227 -18.01 -0.89 2.71
N ALA A 228 -18.84 -0.68 3.74
CA ALA A 228 -19.74 -1.71 4.26
C ALA A 228 -20.81 -2.15 3.24
N SER A 229 -21.30 -1.23 2.42
CA SER A 229 -22.28 -1.50 1.35
C SER A 229 -21.67 -2.17 0.12
N THR A 230 -20.35 -2.07 -0.08
CA THR A 230 -19.66 -2.66 -1.24
C THR A 230 -19.44 -4.15 -1.07
N MET A 231 -18.91 -4.57 0.08
CA MET A 231 -18.79 -5.98 0.42
C MET A 231 -18.75 -6.16 1.93
N THR A 232 -19.09 -7.36 2.39
CA THR A 232 -19.00 -7.70 3.81
C THR A 232 -17.53 -7.83 4.26
N LYS A 233 -17.27 -7.55 5.54
CA LYS A 233 -15.95 -7.75 6.17
C LYS A 233 -15.42 -9.17 5.94
N SER A 234 -16.27 -10.18 6.08
CA SER A 234 -15.89 -11.59 5.88
C SER A 234 -15.48 -11.89 4.44
N ARG A 235 -16.19 -11.30 3.46
CA ARG A 235 -15.83 -11.41 2.03
C ARG A 235 -14.50 -10.74 1.74
N PHE A 236 -14.25 -9.55 2.29
CA PHE A 236 -12.98 -8.84 2.16
C PHE A 236 -11.82 -9.65 2.76
N GLN A 237 -12.00 -10.21 3.96
CA GLN A 237 -11.00 -11.06 4.62
C GLN A 237 -10.72 -12.35 3.83
N ALA A 238 -11.74 -12.95 3.21
CA ALA A 238 -11.57 -14.10 2.35
C ALA A 238 -10.72 -13.76 1.11
N LEU A 239 -10.97 -12.62 0.47
CA LEU A 239 -10.15 -12.13 -0.64
C LEU A 239 -8.72 -11.83 -0.19
N LEU A 240 -8.55 -11.09 0.91
CA LEU A 240 -7.25 -10.71 1.45
C LEU A 240 -6.35 -11.92 1.75
N SER A 241 -6.94 -13.05 2.16
CA SER A 241 -6.20 -14.27 2.52
C SER A 241 -6.02 -15.27 1.36
N ASN A 242 -6.72 -15.10 0.24
CA ASN A 242 -6.72 -16.07 -0.85
C ASN A 242 -6.39 -15.47 -2.23
N LEU A 243 -6.14 -14.17 -2.36
CA LEU A 243 -5.81 -13.54 -3.65
C LEU A 243 -4.58 -14.19 -4.30
N HIS A 244 -4.75 -14.73 -5.51
CA HIS A 244 -3.68 -15.35 -6.29
C HIS A 244 -3.68 -14.83 -7.73
N VAL A 245 -2.47 -14.75 -8.29
CA VAL A 245 -2.19 -14.23 -9.63
C VAL A 245 -1.57 -15.32 -10.53
N ASN A 246 -1.01 -16.37 -9.95
CA ASN A 246 -0.46 -17.49 -10.70
C ASN A 246 -0.76 -18.82 -9.99
N ASN A 247 -0.80 -19.90 -10.75
CA ASN A 247 -1.00 -21.25 -10.23
C ASN A 247 0.27 -21.73 -9.52
N GLU A 248 0.14 -22.31 -8.32
CA GLU A 248 1.27 -22.84 -7.57
C GLU A 248 2.04 -23.96 -8.30
N ALA A 249 1.39 -24.64 -9.26
CA ALA A 249 2.05 -25.62 -10.13
C ALA A 249 3.10 -25.02 -11.08
N ASN A 250 3.10 -23.70 -11.28
CA ASN A 250 4.02 -22.99 -12.18
C ASN A 250 5.29 -22.50 -11.45
N ALA A 251 5.54 -22.97 -10.23
CA ALA A 251 6.74 -22.61 -9.49
C ALA A 251 8.00 -23.02 -10.28
N THR A 252 8.92 -22.08 -10.45
CA THR A 252 10.23 -22.34 -11.04
C THR A 252 11.31 -21.93 -10.05
N GLU A 253 12.42 -22.67 -10.01
CA GLU A 253 13.55 -22.34 -9.13
C GLU A 253 14.28 -21.06 -9.57
N ASN A 254 14.16 -20.69 -10.85
CA ASN A 254 14.91 -19.58 -11.44
C ASN A 254 14.21 -18.22 -11.32
N ASP A 255 12.88 -18.18 -11.24
CA ASP A 255 12.13 -16.92 -11.14
C ASP A 255 11.55 -16.73 -9.73
N LYS A 256 12.22 -15.94 -8.89
CA LYS A 256 11.74 -15.64 -7.52
C LYS A 256 10.39 -14.92 -7.49
N LEU A 257 10.00 -14.25 -8.58
CA LEU A 257 8.75 -13.50 -8.70
C LEU A 257 7.65 -14.29 -9.42
N TRP A 258 7.80 -15.60 -9.62
CA TRP A 258 6.88 -16.40 -10.42
C TRP A 258 5.41 -16.25 -10.01
N LYS A 259 5.11 -16.02 -8.71
CA LYS A 259 3.74 -15.79 -8.21
C LYS A 259 3.09 -14.54 -8.80
N LEU A 260 3.88 -13.50 -9.08
CA LEU A 260 3.44 -12.21 -9.60
C LEU A 260 3.74 -12.04 -11.09
N ARG A 261 4.51 -12.95 -11.69
CA ARG A 261 4.96 -12.87 -13.08
C ARG A 261 3.82 -12.56 -14.08
N PRO A 262 2.65 -13.23 -14.03
CA PRO A 262 1.54 -12.91 -14.95
C PRO A 262 1.02 -11.47 -14.80
N LEU A 263 1.01 -10.92 -13.59
CA LEU A 263 0.62 -9.54 -13.32
C LEU A 263 1.67 -8.57 -13.87
N ILE A 264 2.96 -8.82 -13.56
CA ILE A 264 4.07 -7.97 -14.00
C ILE A 264 4.13 -7.92 -15.53
N ASP A 265 4.16 -9.09 -16.18
CA ASP A 265 4.29 -9.17 -17.64
C ASP A 265 3.10 -8.49 -18.35
N ARG A 266 1.90 -8.63 -17.78
CA ARG A 266 0.71 -7.98 -18.35
C ARG A 266 0.73 -6.47 -18.14
N LEU A 267 1.14 -6.01 -16.97
CA LEU A 267 1.29 -4.58 -16.70
C LEU A 267 2.37 -3.97 -17.60
N ASP A 268 3.54 -4.59 -17.73
CA ASP A 268 4.63 -4.12 -18.59
C ASP A 268 4.18 -3.99 -20.05
N LEU A 269 3.43 -4.98 -20.56
CA LEU A 269 2.81 -4.91 -21.88
C LEU A 269 1.85 -3.72 -21.99
N ASN A 270 0.99 -3.52 -20.99
CA ASN A 270 0.00 -2.44 -21.00
C ASN A 270 0.68 -1.07 -20.91
N PHE A 271 1.68 -0.89 -20.06
CA PHE A 271 2.46 0.34 -19.98
C PHE A 271 3.18 0.64 -21.30
N GLY A 272 3.81 -0.35 -21.92
CA GLY A 272 4.46 -0.18 -23.22
C GLY A 272 3.50 0.16 -24.36
N LYS A 273 2.25 -0.31 -24.28
CA LYS A 273 1.18 0.05 -25.22
C LYS A 273 0.64 1.45 -24.99
N LEU A 274 0.47 1.85 -23.72
CA LEU A 274 -0.26 3.06 -23.32
C LEU A 274 0.62 4.29 -23.15
N TRP A 275 1.94 4.13 -23.11
CA TRP A 275 2.88 5.21 -22.87
C TRP A 275 4.10 5.16 -23.80
N HIS A 276 4.41 6.28 -24.44
CA HIS A 276 5.64 6.47 -25.20
C HIS A 276 6.79 6.84 -24.26
N THR A 277 7.80 5.99 -24.20
CA THR A 277 9.05 6.26 -23.46
C THR A 277 10.08 6.92 -24.36
N GLU A 278 11.00 7.69 -23.76
CA GLU A 278 12.17 8.17 -24.48
C GLU A 278 13.03 6.97 -24.91
N LYS A 279 13.36 6.90 -26.20
CA LYS A 279 14.56 6.18 -26.58
C LYS A 279 15.72 7.07 -26.13
N GLU A 280 16.33 6.76 -24.98
CA GLU A 280 17.70 7.21 -24.78
C GLU A 280 18.44 6.84 -26.07
N LYS A 281 19.00 7.84 -26.76
CA LYS A 281 19.94 7.59 -27.84
C LYS A 281 21.13 6.91 -27.18
N GLY A 282 21.05 5.59 -27.05
CA GLY A 282 22.15 4.74 -26.62
C GLY A 282 23.29 4.96 -27.60
N GLN A 283 24.19 5.86 -27.20
CA GLN A 283 25.54 5.91 -27.69
C GLN A 283 26.13 4.56 -27.26
N LEU A 284 26.08 3.59 -28.16
CA LEU A 284 26.77 2.33 -28.03
C LEU A 284 28.26 2.65 -27.93
N PHE A 285 28.76 2.75 -26.70
CA PHE A 285 30.17 2.58 -26.40
C PHE A 285 30.31 1.23 -25.74
N CYS A 286 30.68 0.25 -26.54
CA CYS A 286 31.51 -0.89 -26.18
C CYS A 286 32.31 -1.22 -27.45
N GLU A 287 33.55 -0.75 -27.52
CA GLU A 287 34.61 -1.41 -28.30
C GLU A 287 35.04 -2.70 -27.59
#